data_AF-A0A553AE80-F1
#
_entry.id   AF-A0A553AE80-F1
#
_cell.length_a   1.000
_cell.length_b   1.000
_cell.length_c   1.000
_cell.angle_alpha   90.00
_cell.angle_beta   90.00
_cell.angle_gamma   90.00
#
_symmetry.space_group_name_H-M   'P 1'
#
loop_
_entity.id
_entity.type
_entity.pdbx_description
1 polymer ?
#
loop_
_entity_poly.entity_id
_entity_poly.type
_entity_poly.pdbx_seq_one_letter_code
_entity_poly.pdbx_strand_id
1 'polypeptide(L)'
;MKELDLLKKDWKKNANSFEQVTESDIYKMLHQKSSSIVKWLFIISIIEFVFWTVIYVYQNDAKYHIQLRKYGVEELMFWINVFNYAVLIVFIYLFYKNHKTISTTDTIHQLMENILKTRKTVRYYIWYNYIMLFTSYVISGIIIMKYSKESVRMEHITTLLVKFTLWSLAFWVFYRIVYGILLKKLHKNHHELEKIDL
;
A
#
# COMPACT_ATOMS: atom_id res chain seq x y z
N MET A 1 56.42 17.89 26.71
CA MET A 1 56.77 17.45 25.34
C MET A 1 56.37 16.00 25.03
N LYS A 2 56.50 15.04 25.97
CA LYS A 2 56.17 13.62 25.71
C LYS A 2 54.69 13.32 25.42
N GLU A 3 53.76 14.11 25.96
CA GLU A 3 52.31 13.92 25.75
C GLU A 3 51.84 14.33 24.35
N LEU A 4 52.48 15.35 23.77
CA LEU A 4 52.18 15.81 22.41
C LEU A 4 52.59 14.76 21.36
N ASP A 5 53.71 14.07 21.60
CA ASP A 5 54.18 12.99 20.73
C ASP A 5 53.29 11.74 20.80
N LEU A 6 52.71 11.44 21.96
CA LEU A 6 51.72 10.38 22.12
C LEU A 6 50.43 10.70 21.33
N LEU A 7 49.91 11.93 21.48
CA LEU A 7 48.75 12.38 20.71
C LEU A 7 49.00 12.38 19.20
N LYS A 8 50.20 12.79 18.75
CA LYS A 8 50.59 12.79 17.34
C LYS A 8 50.73 11.38 16.78
N LYS A 9 51.18 10.43 17.61
CA LYS A 9 51.30 9.00 17.27
C LYS A 9 49.94 8.33 17.17
N ASP A 10 49.03 8.60 18.11
CA ASP A 10 47.65 8.09 18.06
C ASP A 10 46.83 8.73 16.94
N TRP A 11 47.03 10.02 16.67
CA TRP A 11 46.43 10.71 15.51
C TRP A 11 46.87 10.08 14.19
N LYS A 12 48.16 9.80 14.01
CA LYS A 12 48.67 9.08 12.82
C LYS A 12 48.17 7.64 12.74
N LYS A 13 47.93 6.98 13.88
CA LYS A 13 47.43 5.60 13.95
C LYS A 13 45.94 5.51 13.58
N ASN A 14 45.16 6.54 13.93
CA ASN A 14 43.72 6.64 13.66
C ASN A 14 43.36 7.44 12.39
N ALA A 15 44.32 8.14 11.76
CA ALA A 15 44.08 8.83 10.49
C ALA A 15 43.74 7.86 9.33
N ASN A 16 44.18 6.59 9.45
CA ASN A 16 43.88 5.52 8.50
C ASN A 16 42.81 4.54 9.01
N SER A 17 42.19 4.78 10.18
CA SER A 17 41.16 3.89 10.74
C SER A 17 39.75 4.22 10.25
N PHE A 18 39.60 5.30 9.47
CA PHE A 18 38.40 5.54 8.68
C PHE A 18 38.67 4.99 7.29
N GLU A 19 37.91 3.97 6.87
CA GLU A 19 37.83 3.60 5.47
C GLU A 19 37.48 4.88 4.69
N GLN A 20 38.41 5.35 3.86
CA GLN A 20 38.16 6.44 2.94
C GLN A 20 37.18 5.94 1.88
N VAL A 21 35.88 6.07 2.20
CA VAL A 21 34.81 5.71 1.28
C VAL A 21 34.92 6.64 0.08
N THR A 22 35.31 6.10 -1.06
CA THR A 22 35.41 6.87 -2.32
C THR A 22 34.01 7.25 -2.79
N GLU A 23 33.86 8.29 -3.62
CA GLU A 23 32.56 8.66 -4.19
C GLU A 23 31.86 7.48 -4.87
N SER A 24 32.61 6.59 -5.53
CA SER A 24 32.09 5.36 -6.11
C SER A 24 31.50 4.38 -5.08
N ASP A 25 32.11 4.28 -3.90
CA ASP A 25 31.65 3.42 -2.81
C ASP A 25 30.45 4.04 -2.09
N ILE A 26 30.45 5.37 -1.90
CA ILE A 26 29.30 6.13 -1.42
C ILE A 26 28.12 5.93 -2.40
N TYR A 27 28.36 5.98 -3.71
CA TYR A 27 27.37 5.72 -4.75
C TYR A 27 26.84 4.28 -4.68
N LYS A 28 27.73 3.28 -4.56
CA LYS A 28 27.36 1.87 -4.40
C LYS A 28 26.50 1.64 -3.16
N MET A 29 26.84 2.29 -2.03
CA MET A 29 26.11 2.19 -0.77
C MET A 29 24.74 2.90 -0.83
N LEU A 30 24.67 4.08 -1.46
CA LEU A 30 23.40 4.79 -1.71
C LEU A 30 22.50 4.00 -2.65
N HIS A 31 23.05 3.46 -3.73
CA HIS A 31 22.39 2.58 -4.69
C HIS A 31 21.80 1.34 -4.00
N GLN A 32 22.59 0.65 -3.16
CA GLN A 32 22.12 -0.50 -2.38
C GLN A 32 21.04 -0.13 -1.36
N LYS A 33 21.17 1.01 -0.65
CA LYS A 33 20.15 1.47 0.30
C LYS A 33 18.85 1.88 -0.38
N SER A 34 18.92 2.55 -1.53
CA SER A 34 17.75 2.93 -2.32
C SER A 34 17.02 1.68 -2.80
N SER A 35 17.72 0.73 -3.44
CA SER A 35 17.16 -0.55 -3.89
C SER A 35 16.49 -1.33 -2.74
N SER A 36 17.06 -1.27 -1.54
CA SER A 36 16.48 -1.92 -0.35
C SER A 36 15.17 -1.26 0.13
N ILE A 37 15.08 0.08 0.12
CA ILE A 37 13.85 0.83 0.40
C ILE A 37 12.77 0.52 -0.64
N VAL A 38 13.18 0.40 -1.90
CA VAL A 38 12.28 0.05 -3.01
C VAL A 38 11.71 -1.36 -2.85
N LYS A 39 12.55 -2.35 -2.52
CA LYS A 39 12.11 -3.73 -2.28
C LYS A 39 11.11 -3.79 -1.10
N TRP A 40 11.37 -3.05 -0.03
CA TRP A 40 10.45 -2.92 1.09
C TRP A 40 9.11 -2.29 0.70
N LEU A 41 9.16 -1.24 -0.11
CA LEU A 41 7.96 -0.58 -0.64
C LEU A 41 7.08 -1.53 -1.45
N PHE A 42 7.72 -2.33 -2.28
CA PHE A 42 7.04 -3.33 -3.08
C PHE A 42 6.38 -4.41 -2.21
N ILE A 43 7.09 -4.90 -1.19
CA ILE A 43 6.53 -5.87 -0.22
C ILE A 43 5.31 -5.28 0.51
N ILE A 44 5.37 -4.02 0.94
CA ILE A 44 4.24 -3.34 1.59
C ILE A 44 3.03 -3.29 0.65
N SER A 45 3.24 -3.01 -0.64
CA SER A 45 2.16 -3.01 -1.64
C SER A 45 1.56 -4.41 -1.88
N ILE A 46 2.34 -5.50 -1.76
CA ILE A 46 1.80 -6.87 -1.78
C ILE A 46 0.96 -7.13 -0.53
N ILE A 47 1.50 -6.79 0.64
CA ILE A 47 0.81 -6.99 1.92
C ILE A 47 -0.52 -6.25 1.90
N GLU A 48 -0.55 -5.03 1.37
CA GLU A 48 -1.76 -4.24 1.13
C GLU A 48 -2.79 -4.97 0.29
N PHE A 49 -2.36 -5.48 -0.86
CA PHE A 49 -3.23 -6.19 -1.77
C PHE A 49 -3.83 -7.44 -1.11
N VAL A 50 -3.00 -8.21 -0.42
CA VAL A 50 -3.42 -9.40 0.33
C VAL A 50 -4.38 -9.02 1.45
N PHE A 51 -4.06 -7.97 2.21
CA PHE A 51 -4.88 -7.49 3.32
C PHE A 51 -6.29 -7.10 2.87
N TRP A 52 -6.41 -6.32 1.78
CA TRP A 52 -7.71 -5.96 1.19
C TRP A 52 -8.48 -7.19 0.68
N THR A 53 -7.78 -8.13 0.04
CA THR A 53 -8.38 -9.38 -0.43
C THR A 53 -8.92 -10.22 0.72
N VAL A 54 -8.18 -10.34 1.82
CA VAL A 54 -8.61 -11.08 3.02
C VAL A 54 -9.82 -10.43 3.67
N ILE A 55 -9.83 -9.10 3.80
CA ILE A 55 -11.00 -8.36 4.31
C ILE A 55 -12.23 -8.63 3.43
N TYR A 56 -12.06 -8.60 2.11
CA TYR A 56 -13.15 -8.85 1.16
C TYR A 56 -13.71 -10.27 1.30
N VAL A 57 -12.84 -11.28 1.41
CA VAL A 57 -13.25 -12.68 1.61
C VAL A 57 -13.95 -12.86 2.95
N TYR A 58 -13.43 -12.26 4.04
CA TYR A 58 -14.05 -12.33 5.36
C TYR A 58 -15.44 -11.68 5.42
N GLN A 59 -15.69 -10.63 4.63
CA GLN A 59 -17.01 -10.00 4.54
C GLN A 59 -18.03 -10.85 3.77
N ASN A 60 -17.59 -11.72 2.85
CA ASN A 60 -18.45 -12.66 2.11
C ASN A 60 -18.81 -13.91 2.95
N ASP A 61 -19.21 -13.71 4.21
CA ASP A 61 -19.60 -14.80 5.11
C ASP A 61 -21.02 -15.31 4.82
N ALA A 62 -21.29 -16.59 5.10
CA ALA A 62 -22.53 -17.29 4.78
C ALA A 62 -23.79 -16.63 5.37
N LYS A 63 -23.66 -15.93 6.51
CA LYS A 63 -24.75 -15.17 7.13
C LYS A 63 -25.19 -13.97 6.29
N TYR A 64 -24.29 -13.37 5.52
CA TYR A 64 -24.61 -12.28 4.60
C TYR A 64 -25.49 -12.83 3.48
N HIS A 65 -25.08 -13.95 2.86
CA HIS A 65 -25.85 -14.64 1.82
C HIS A 65 -27.28 -15.02 2.27
N ILE A 66 -27.46 -15.49 3.51
CA ILE A 66 -28.80 -15.82 4.05
C ILE A 66 -29.70 -14.57 4.17
N GLN A 67 -29.13 -13.40 4.49
CA GLN A 67 -29.89 -12.15 4.52
C GLN A 67 -30.22 -11.65 3.11
N LEU A 68 -29.29 -11.77 2.16
CA LEU A 68 -29.52 -11.43 0.74
C LEU A 68 -30.67 -12.25 0.11
N ARG A 69 -30.72 -13.54 0.45
CA ARG A 69 -31.79 -14.48 0.06
C ARG A 69 -33.18 -14.03 0.53
N LYS A 70 -33.27 -13.42 1.72
CA LYS A 70 -34.53 -12.87 2.25
C LYS A 70 -35.00 -11.60 1.52
N TYR A 71 -34.09 -10.84 0.91
CA TYR A 71 -34.40 -9.57 0.25
C TYR A 71 -34.55 -9.69 -1.28
N GLY A 72 -34.38 -10.88 -1.86
CA GLY A 72 -34.55 -11.13 -3.29
C GLY A 72 -33.48 -10.48 -4.18
N VAL A 73 -32.34 -10.08 -3.61
CA VAL A 73 -31.23 -9.40 -4.31
C VAL A 73 -30.06 -10.34 -4.63
N GLU A 74 -30.28 -11.65 -4.55
CA GLU A 74 -29.21 -12.65 -4.72
C GLU A 74 -28.58 -12.61 -6.10
N GLU A 75 -29.38 -12.53 -7.17
CA GLU A 75 -28.85 -12.52 -8.53
C GLU A 75 -27.97 -11.29 -8.80
N LEU A 76 -28.43 -10.11 -8.39
CA LEU A 76 -27.68 -8.86 -8.55
C LEU A 76 -26.35 -8.91 -7.80
N MET A 77 -26.35 -9.42 -6.57
CA MET A 77 -25.13 -9.51 -5.76
C MET A 77 -24.20 -10.64 -6.20
N PHE A 78 -24.73 -11.72 -6.78
CA PHE A 78 -23.92 -12.76 -7.42
C PHE A 78 -23.12 -12.17 -8.59
N TRP A 79 -23.77 -11.45 -9.50
CA TRP A 79 -23.08 -10.81 -10.64
C TRP A 79 -22.05 -9.76 -10.19
N ILE A 80 -22.35 -8.96 -9.16
CA ILE A 80 -21.38 -8.02 -8.57
C ILE A 80 -20.17 -8.74 -7.98
N ASN A 81 -20.38 -9.86 -7.28
CA ASN A 81 -19.27 -10.64 -6.72
C ASN A 81 -18.41 -11.29 -7.82
N VAL A 82 -19.02 -11.86 -8.86
CA VAL A 82 -18.30 -12.40 -10.03
C VAL A 82 -17.45 -11.31 -10.69
N PHE A 83 -18.02 -10.12 -10.90
CA PHE A 83 -17.30 -8.98 -11.44
C PHE A 83 -16.12 -8.56 -10.55
N ASN A 84 -16.32 -8.50 -9.23
CA ASN A 84 -15.25 -8.18 -8.29
C ASN A 84 -14.10 -9.20 -8.32
N TYR A 85 -14.40 -10.50 -8.42
CA TYR A 85 -13.36 -11.52 -8.59
C TYR A 85 -12.61 -11.38 -9.92
N ALA A 86 -13.29 -11.06 -11.02
CA ALA A 86 -12.64 -10.80 -12.30
C ALA A 86 -11.68 -9.61 -12.21
N VAL A 87 -12.13 -8.50 -11.61
CA VAL A 87 -11.29 -7.32 -11.38
C VAL A 87 -10.10 -7.66 -10.47
N LEU A 88 -10.31 -8.45 -9.43
CA LEU A 88 -9.24 -8.93 -8.55
C LEU A 88 -8.15 -9.68 -9.33
N ILE A 89 -8.53 -10.61 -10.22
CA ILE A 89 -7.58 -11.35 -11.06
C ILE A 89 -6.80 -10.40 -11.99
N VAL A 90 -7.46 -9.41 -12.59
CA VAL A 90 -6.80 -8.39 -13.43
C VAL A 90 -5.76 -7.60 -12.64
N PHE A 91 -6.09 -7.19 -11.41
CA PHE A 91 -5.14 -6.51 -10.54
C PHE A 91 -3.98 -7.40 -10.11
N ILE A 92 -4.20 -8.68 -9.81
CA ILE A 92 -3.12 -9.65 -9.54
C ILE A 92 -2.18 -9.74 -10.73
N TYR A 93 -2.72 -9.86 -11.95
CA TYR A 93 -1.91 -9.93 -13.16
C TYR A 93 -1.08 -8.65 -13.38
N LEU A 94 -1.70 -7.47 -13.24
CA LEU A 94 -1.00 -6.19 -13.31
C LEU A 94 0.13 -6.10 -12.26
N PHE A 95 -0.13 -6.58 -11.05
CA PHE A 95 0.85 -6.60 -9.98
C PHE A 95 2.02 -7.54 -10.28
N TYR A 96 1.72 -8.75 -10.77
CA TYR A 96 2.73 -9.73 -11.16
C TYR A 96 3.59 -9.23 -12.32
N LYS A 97 2.99 -8.61 -13.33
CA LYS A 97 3.71 -7.99 -14.45
C LYS A 97 4.68 -6.92 -13.93
N ASN A 98 4.22 -6.04 -13.04
CA ASN A 98 5.06 -5.01 -12.44
C ASN A 98 6.20 -5.61 -11.59
N HIS A 99 5.96 -6.73 -10.89
CA HIS A 99 7.00 -7.43 -10.13
C HIS A 99 8.09 -8.02 -11.02
N LYS A 100 7.69 -8.72 -12.10
CA LYS A 100 8.62 -9.41 -12.98
C LYS A 100 9.57 -8.43 -13.68
N THR A 101 9.08 -7.25 -14.06
CA THR A 101 9.90 -6.18 -14.65
C THR A 101 10.95 -5.64 -13.66
N ILE A 102 10.65 -5.59 -12.35
CA ILE A 102 11.60 -5.10 -11.33
C ILE A 102 12.72 -6.12 -11.05
N SER A 103 12.49 -7.42 -11.31
CA SER A 103 13.42 -8.49 -10.93
C SER A 103 14.51 -8.78 -11.97
N THR A 104 14.33 -8.41 -13.24
CA THR A 104 15.21 -8.92 -14.32
C THR A 104 16.07 -7.88 -15.01
N THR A 105 15.82 -6.61 -14.79
CA THR A 105 16.61 -5.55 -15.41
C THR A 105 16.43 -4.32 -14.52
N ASP A 106 17.50 -3.58 -14.22
CA ASP A 106 17.53 -2.13 -14.44
C ASP A 106 18.35 -1.30 -13.43
N THR A 107 18.90 -0.22 -13.98
CA THR A 107 19.47 0.95 -13.29
C THR A 107 18.48 1.57 -12.29
N ILE A 108 18.98 2.34 -11.31
CA ILE A 108 18.14 2.95 -10.22
C ILE A 108 16.91 3.66 -10.78
N HIS A 109 17.06 4.34 -11.91
CA HIS A 109 16.05 5.21 -12.48
C HIS A 109 14.79 4.45 -12.91
N GLN A 110 14.96 3.38 -13.67
CA GLN A 110 13.88 2.47 -14.10
C GLN A 110 13.24 1.72 -12.92
N LEU A 111 14.04 1.31 -11.94
CA LEU A 111 13.55 0.68 -10.71
C LEU A 111 12.61 1.64 -9.95
N MET A 112 12.94 2.94 -9.93
CA MET A 112 12.10 3.95 -9.31
C MET A 112 10.84 4.28 -10.11
N GLU A 113 10.92 4.31 -11.44
CA GLU A 113 9.75 4.47 -12.33
C GLU A 113 8.75 3.33 -12.16
N ASN A 114 9.24 2.09 -12.04
CA ASN A 114 8.42 0.90 -11.80
C ASN A 114 7.70 0.95 -10.44
N ILE A 115 8.29 1.55 -9.41
CA ILE A 115 7.61 1.79 -8.13
C ILE A 115 6.47 2.79 -8.30
N LEU A 116 6.71 3.90 -8.99
CA LEU A 116 5.69 4.92 -9.20
C LEU A 116 4.49 4.33 -9.97
N LYS A 117 4.76 3.49 -10.98
CA LYS A 117 3.73 2.71 -11.69
C LYS A 117 3.00 1.74 -10.77
N THR A 118 3.72 0.92 -10.00
CA THR A 118 3.13 -0.05 -9.06
C THR A 118 2.27 0.64 -8.01
N ARG A 119 2.72 1.77 -7.45
CA ARG A 119 1.93 2.58 -6.52
C ARG A 119 0.68 3.16 -7.16
N LYS A 120 0.75 3.57 -8.43
CA LYS A 120 -0.43 4.05 -9.16
C LYS A 120 -1.45 2.93 -9.34
N THR A 121 -1.00 1.71 -9.67
CA THR A 121 -1.85 0.52 -9.74
C THR A 121 -2.50 0.20 -8.39
N VAL A 122 -1.72 0.20 -7.31
CA VAL A 122 -2.23 0.00 -5.94
C VAL A 122 -3.23 1.08 -5.56
N ARG A 123 -2.96 2.35 -5.89
CA ARG A 123 -3.89 3.46 -5.64
C ARG A 123 -5.23 3.24 -6.33
N TYR A 124 -5.21 2.83 -7.59
CA TYR A 124 -6.45 2.54 -8.32
C TYR A 124 -7.19 1.35 -7.72
N TYR A 125 -6.48 0.30 -7.31
CA TYR A 125 -7.09 -0.84 -6.62
C TYR A 125 -7.75 -0.43 -5.29
N ILE A 126 -7.04 0.35 -4.48
CA ILE A 126 -7.54 0.87 -3.20
C ILE A 126 -8.79 1.73 -3.41
N TRP A 127 -8.77 2.66 -4.38
CA TRP A 127 -9.95 3.47 -4.74
C TRP A 127 -11.10 2.63 -5.26
N TYR A 128 -10.84 1.65 -6.11
CA TYR A 128 -11.85 0.72 -6.60
C TYR A 128 -12.54 -0.02 -5.44
N ASN A 129 -11.77 -0.57 -4.50
CA ASN A 129 -12.31 -1.26 -3.33
C ASN A 129 -13.12 -0.30 -2.44
N TYR A 130 -12.65 0.94 -2.26
CA TYR A 130 -13.37 1.94 -1.49
C TYR A 130 -14.72 2.31 -2.13
N ILE A 131 -14.74 2.49 -3.45
CA ILE A 131 -15.98 2.76 -4.20
C ILE A 131 -16.91 1.56 -4.10
N MET A 132 -16.41 0.33 -4.28
CA MET A 132 -17.23 -0.88 -4.13
C MET A 132 -17.82 -1.00 -2.72
N LEU A 133 -17.01 -0.76 -1.68
CA LEU A 133 -17.48 -0.71 -0.30
C LEU A 133 -18.56 0.35 -0.13
N PHE A 134 -18.34 1.58 -0.61
CA PHE A 134 -19.34 2.64 -0.56
C PHE A 134 -20.65 2.24 -1.25
N THR A 135 -20.59 1.68 -2.46
CA THR A 135 -21.79 1.21 -3.17
C THR A 135 -22.53 0.11 -2.42
N SER A 136 -21.81 -0.82 -1.76
CA SER A 136 -22.41 -1.85 -0.90
C SER A 136 -23.16 -1.24 0.30
N TYR A 137 -22.59 -0.22 0.93
CA TYR A 137 -23.26 0.51 2.02
C TYR A 137 -24.52 1.25 1.53
N VAL A 138 -24.49 1.85 0.35
CA VAL A 138 -25.67 2.51 -0.25
C VAL A 138 -26.77 1.50 -0.54
N ILE A 139 -26.46 0.38 -1.19
CA ILE A 139 -27.42 -0.70 -1.48
C ILE A 139 -28.01 -1.23 -0.17
N SER A 140 -27.18 -1.49 0.83
CA SER A 140 -27.61 -1.94 2.15
C SER A 140 -28.57 -0.92 2.81
N GLY A 141 -28.28 0.38 2.69
CA GLY A 141 -29.17 1.44 3.16
C GLY A 141 -30.54 1.44 2.47
N ILE A 142 -30.57 1.27 1.14
CA ILE A 142 -31.81 1.17 0.37
C ILE A 142 -32.63 -0.07 0.80
N ILE A 143 -31.97 -1.21 1.00
CA ILE A 143 -32.63 -2.44 1.48
C ILE A 143 -33.25 -2.21 2.86
N ILE A 144 -32.52 -1.59 3.79
CA ILE A 144 -33.04 -1.28 5.13
C ILE A 144 -34.25 -0.34 5.01
N MET A 145 -34.18 0.71 4.19
CA MET A 145 -35.31 1.64 4.01
C MET A 145 -36.57 0.95 3.45
N LYS A 146 -36.40 0.02 2.51
CA LYS A 146 -37.52 -0.63 1.80
C LYS A 146 -38.12 -1.82 2.53
N TYR A 147 -37.31 -2.59 3.28
CA TYR A 147 -37.73 -3.88 3.82
C TYR A 147 -37.66 -4.00 5.35
N SER A 148 -37.04 -3.04 6.08
CA SER A 148 -36.99 -3.12 7.54
C SER A 148 -38.28 -2.60 8.19
N LYS A 149 -38.68 -3.23 9.30
CA LYS A 149 -39.80 -2.74 10.13
C LYS A 149 -39.43 -1.37 10.72
N GLU A 150 -40.40 -0.47 10.77
CA GLU A 150 -40.22 0.90 11.24
C GLU A 150 -39.61 0.98 12.66
N SER A 151 -39.97 0.05 13.54
CA SER A 151 -39.48 -0.02 14.92
C SER A 151 -37.96 -0.28 15.05
N VAL A 152 -37.33 -0.90 14.05
CA VAL A 152 -35.89 -1.25 14.05
C VAL A 152 -35.11 -0.55 12.93
N ARG A 153 -35.79 0.19 12.04
CA ARG A 153 -35.17 0.87 10.91
C ARG A 153 -34.10 1.88 11.36
N MET A 154 -34.41 2.69 12.36
CA MET A 154 -33.47 3.71 12.86
C MET A 154 -32.22 3.07 13.47
N GLU A 155 -32.36 1.98 14.23
CA GLU A 155 -31.23 1.25 14.82
C GLU A 155 -30.31 0.63 13.76
N HIS A 156 -30.89 0.05 12.69
CA HIS A 156 -30.10 -0.48 11.59
C HIS A 156 -29.37 0.61 10.80
N ILE A 157 -30.02 1.76 10.55
CA ILE A 157 -29.41 2.90 9.86
C ILE A 157 -28.26 3.47 10.70
N THR A 158 -28.45 3.69 12.01
CA THR A 158 -27.39 4.21 12.88
C THR A 158 -26.22 3.22 12.96
N THR A 159 -26.49 1.93 13.08
CA THR A 159 -25.46 0.87 13.07
C THR A 159 -24.68 0.87 11.75
N LEU A 160 -25.35 1.03 10.62
CA LEU A 160 -24.73 1.06 9.30
C LEU A 160 -23.84 2.31 9.14
N LEU A 161 -24.31 3.47 9.57
CA LEU A 161 -23.54 4.72 9.55
C LEU A 161 -22.29 4.64 10.44
N VAL A 162 -22.41 4.12 11.65
CA VAL A 162 -21.26 3.94 12.57
C VAL A 162 -20.21 3.00 11.96
N LYS A 163 -20.63 1.89 11.33
CA LYS A 163 -19.69 0.99 10.65
C LYS A 163 -19.00 1.68 9.47
N PHE A 164 -19.75 2.45 8.67
CA PHE A 164 -19.20 3.17 7.53
C PHE A 164 -18.18 4.24 7.95
N THR A 165 -18.45 4.99 9.01
CA THR A 165 -17.52 6.02 9.52
C THR A 165 -16.25 5.38 10.08
N LEU A 166 -16.36 4.27 10.82
CA LEU A 166 -15.19 3.52 11.30
C LEU A 166 -14.32 3.00 10.15
N TRP A 167 -14.94 2.41 9.12
CA TRP A 167 -14.21 1.96 7.93
C TRP A 167 -13.54 3.12 7.18
N SER A 168 -14.23 4.25 7.01
CA SER A 168 -13.68 5.43 6.36
C SER A 168 -12.49 6.02 7.12
N LEU A 169 -12.57 6.04 8.46
CA LEU A 169 -11.46 6.48 9.31
C LEU A 169 -10.25 5.54 9.19
N ALA A 170 -10.47 4.23 9.25
CA ALA A 170 -9.42 3.23 9.07
C ALA A 170 -8.74 3.37 7.71
N PHE A 171 -9.54 3.56 6.65
CA PHE A 171 -9.05 3.78 5.30
C PHE A 171 -8.20 5.06 5.19
N TRP A 172 -8.64 6.14 5.83
CA TRP A 172 -7.90 7.40 5.84
C TRP A 172 -6.56 7.30 6.57
N VAL A 173 -6.54 6.65 7.74
CA VAL A 173 -5.30 6.39 8.49
C VAL A 173 -4.35 5.55 7.66
N PHE A 174 -4.87 4.49 7.05
CA PHE A 174 -4.12 3.61 6.17
C PHE A 174 -3.49 4.38 4.99
N TYR A 175 -4.30 5.15 4.27
CA TYR A 175 -3.85 5.97 3.15
C TYR A 175 -2.80 6.99 3.58
N ARG A 176 -2.99 7.64 4.75
CA ARG A 176 -2.04 8.63 5.27
C ARG A 176 -0.69 8.03 5.61
N ILE A 177 -0.66 6.83 6.22
CA ILE A 177 0.59 6.14 6.57
C ILE A 177 1.34 5.73 5.29
N VAL A 178 0.63 5.07 4.38
CA VAL A 178 1.22 4.49 3.16
C VAL A 178 1.65 5.56 2.18
N TYR A 179 0.86 6.61 1.96
CA TYR A 179 1.21 7.67 1.02
C TYR A 179 2.01 8.80 1.65
N GLY A 180 1.79 9.13 2.93
CA GLY A 180 2.45 10.27 3.56
C GLY A 180 3.92 10.02 3.88
N ILE A 181 4.23 8.92 4.58
CA ILE A 181 5.58 8.67 5.11
C ILE A 181 6.50 8.13 4.01
N LEU A 182 6.01 7.16 3.26
CA LEU A 182 6.80 6.46 2.25
C LEU A 182 7.05 7.28 0.98
N LEU A 183 6.18 8.22 0.61
CA LEU A 183 6.39 9.06 -0.57
C LEU A 183 7.43 10.16 -0.29
N LYS A 184 7.35 10.79 0.90
CA LYS A 184 8.35 11.77 1.33
C LYS A 184 9.76 11.19 1.36
N LYS A 185 9.91 9.96 1.86
CA LYS A 185 11.21 9.28 1.95
C LYS A 185 11.79 8.91 0.58
N LEU A 186 10.94 8.50 -0.36
CA LEU A 186 11.38 8.14 -1.71
C LEU A 186 11.79 9.36 -2.53
N HIS A 187 10.99 10.43 -2.48
CA HIS A 187 11.26 11.64 -3.28
C HIS A 187 12.52 12.37 -2.81
N LYS A 188 12.78 12.38 -1.49
CA LYS A 188 14.02 12.91 -0.93
C LYS A 188 15.24 12.14 -1.44
N ASN A 189 15.18 10.81 -1.44
CA ASN A 189 16.27 9.98 -1.94
C ASN A 189 16.47 10.14 -3.47
N HIS A 190 15.42 10.29 -4.26
CA HIS A 190 15.56 10.53 -5.71
C HIS A 190 16.28 11.83 -6.00
N HIS A 191 15.86 12.91 -5.35
CA HIS A 191 16.45 14.23 -5.58
C HIS A 191 17.91 14.29 -5.13
N GLU A 192 18.30 13.48 -4.14
CA GLU A 192 19.70 13.30 -3.75
C GLU A 192 20.49 12.49 -4.79
N LEU A 193 19.88 11.49 -5.44
CA LEU A 193 20.53 10.68 -6.49
C LEU A 193 20.66 11.46 -7.82
N GLU A 194 19.65 12.23 -8.20
CA GLU A 194 19.61 13.03 -9.44
C GLU A 194 20.60 14.19 -9.43
N LYS A 195 21.01 14.66 -8.24
CA LYS A 195 22.07 15.67 -8.07
C LYS A 195 23.50 15.12 -8.21
N ILE A 196 23.65 13.80 -8.15
CA ILE A 196 24.96 13.13 -8.18
C ILE A 196 25.26 12.59 -9.60
N ASP A 197 24.24 12.39 -10.44
CA ASP A 197 24.39 12.05 -11.86
C ASP A 197 24.67 13.30 -12.76
N LEU A 198 24.73 14.52 -12.18
CA LEU A 198 25.13 15.79 -12.81
C LEU A 198 26.51 16.23 -12.33
#